data_AF-A0A1S1QF51-F1
#
_entry.id   AF-A0A1S1QF51-F1
#
_cell.length_a   1.000
_cell.length_b   1.000
_cell.length_c   1.000
_cell.angle_alpha   90.00
_cell.angle_beta   90.00
_cell.angle_gamma   90.00
#
_symmetry.space_group_name_H-M   'P 1'
#
loop_
_entity.id
_entity.type
_entity.pdbx_description
1 polymer ?
#
loop_
_entity_poly.entity_id
_entity_poly.type
_entity_poly.pdbx_seq_one_letter_code
_entity_poly.pdbx_strand_id
1 'polypeptide(L)'
;MEVAALATFAERHGAKFSHIELDQGATPSQPMLTVFGSGTSVEVQGLATRWRARLEAAGLRVLRLKIEAAPWNDGVPEFDAQASADLYFEHHIKVRLPSGDQRVVGALASTVRGHGARPSRNARRVVAQGCEDRFVTQRCRGVGRRTAVGRLDALLAAVRDGGFEVRDVCTEYVVFDDAAHLDAGWLERELVIGSAQ
;
A
#
# COMPACT_ATOMS: atom_id res chain seq x y z
N MET A 1 -2.50 -17.53 14.05
CA MET A 1 -2.00 -17.08 15.38
C MET A 1 -1.27 -15.75 15.29
N GLU A 2 -0.36 -15.54 14.34
CA GLU A 2 0.46 -14.30 14.27
C GLU A 2 -0.34 -13.01 14.00
N VAL A 3 -1.35 -13.05 13.12
CA VAL A 3 -2.21 -11.88 12.81
C VAL A 3 -2.96 -11.37 14.05
N ALA A 4 -3.59 -12.26 14.80
CA ALA A 4 -4.33 -11.90 16.01
C ALA A 4 -3.38 -11.38 17.12
N ALA A 5 -2.23 -12.02 17.28
CA ALA A 5 -1.22 -11.57 18.24
C ALA A 5 -0.69 -10.16 17.91
N LEU A 6 -0.45 -9.86 16.63
CA LEU A 6 -0.05 -8.52 16.19
C LEU A 6 -1.18 -7.50 16.39
N ALA A 7 -2.44 -7.87 16.14
CA ALA A 7 -3.58 -7.00 16.38
C ALA A 7 -3.71 -6.62 17.86
N THR A 8 -3.62 -7.60 18.77
CA THR A 8 -3.65 -7.33 20.22
C THR A 8 -2.43 -6.53 20.68
N PHE A 9 -1.25 -6.77 20.09
CA PHE A 9 -0.07 -5.96 20.36
C PHE A 9 -0.29 -4.50 19.93
N ALA A 10 -0.81 -4.27 18.73
CA ALA A 10 -1.08 -2.94 18.22
C ALA A 10 -2.07 -2.17 19.12
N GLU A 11 -3.16 -2.81 19.53
CA GLU A 11 -4.16 -2.23 20.43
C GLU A 11 -3.55 -1.81 21.77
N ARG A 12 -2.81 -2.71 22.43
CA ARG A 12 -2.14 -2.42 23.72
C ARG A 12 -1.17 -1.26 23.66
N HIS A 13 -0.56 -1.02 22.50
CA HIS A 13 0.43 0.02 22.30
C HIS A 13 -0.09 1.25 21.56
N GLY A 14 -1.41 1.33 21.30
CA GLY A 14 -2.03 2.45 20.59
C GLY A 14 -1.55 2.61 19.15
N ALA A 15 -1.04 1.55 18.53
CA ALA A 15 -0.58 1.54 17.15
C ALA A 15 -1.72 1.12 16.20
N LYS A 16 -1.68 1.61 14.97
CA LYS A 16 -2.67 1.24 13.95
C LYS A 16 -2.36 -0.16 13.43
N PHE A 17 -3.34 -1.05 13.45
CA PHE A 17 -3.26 -2.36 12.82
C PHE A 17 -4.02 -2.39 11.50
N SER A 18 -3.47 -3.10 10.52
CA SER A 18 -4.19 -3.47 9.29
C SER A 18 -3.75 -4.85 8.81
N HIS A 19 -4.63 -5.55 8.11
CA HIS A 19 -4.30 -6.82 7.49
C HIS A 19 -4.83 -6.80 6.06
N ILE A 20 -3.89 -6.83 5.12
CA ILE A 20 -4.19 -6.90 3.69
C ILE A 20 -3.79 -8.29 3.21
N GLU A 21 -4.68 -8.94 2.47
CA GLU A 21 -4.34 -10.13 1.71
C GLU A 21 -4.19 -9.74 0.24
N LEU A 22 -3.06 -10.03 -0.36
CA LEU A 22 -2.82 -9.84 -1.78
C LEU A 22 -3.63 -10.87 -2.59
N ASP A 23 -4.08 -10.47 -3.78
CA ASP A 23 -4.80 -11.33 -4.72
C ASP A 23 -3.91 -12.45 -5.29
N GLN A 24 -2.58 -12.27 -5.25
CA GLN A 24 -1.57 -13.23 -5.68
C GLN A 24 -0.20 -12.90 -5.06
N GLY A 25 0.83 -13.70 -5.36
CA GLY A 25 2.21 -13.50 -4.91
C GLY A 25 2.66 -14.48 -3.83
N ALA A 26 3.97 -14.50 -3.57
CA ALA A 26 4.60 -15.48 -2.68
C ALA A 26 4.29 -15.25 -1.19
N THR A 27 4.01 -14.00 -0.79
CA THR A 27 3.67 -13.64 0.60
C THR A 27 2.34 -12.89 0.62
N PRO A 28 1.20 -13.57 0.42
CA PRO A 28 -0.07 -12.88 0.23
C PRO A 28 -0.63 -12.28 1.52
N SER A 29 -0.33 -12.82 2.70
CA SER A 29 -0.84 -12.29 3.96
C SER A 29 0.09 -11.20 4.51
N GLN A 30 -0.40 -9.96 4.60
CA GLN A 30 0.37 -8.79 5.04
C GLN A 30 -0.29 -8.15 6.29
N PRO A 31 -0.12 -8.74 7.49
CA PRO A 31 -0.47 -8.08 8.74
C PRO A 31 0.57 -7.00 9.06
N MET A 32 0.11 -5.78 9.29
CA MET A 32 0.96 -4.59 9.44
C MET A 32 0.60 -3.82 10.69
N LEU A 33 1.63 -3.33 11.38
CA LEU A 33 1.54 -2.36 12.45
C LEU A 33 2.12 -1.04 11.94
N THR A 34 1.32 0.02 11.97
CA THR A 34 1.68 1.36 11.53
C THR A 34 1.77 2.28 12.74
N VAL A 35 2.86 3.04 12.80
CA VAL A 35 3.13 4.05 13.82
C VAL A 35 3.46 5.36 13.14
N PHE A 36 2.93 6.46 13.68
CA PHE A 36 3.22 7.78 13.15
C PHE A 36 4.48 8.34 13.79
N GLY A 37 5.32 8.96 12.97
CA GLY A 37 6.52 9.67 13.40
C GLY A 37 6.65 10.96 12.61
N SER A 38 7.35 11.93 13.18
CA SER A 38 7.71 13.20 12.55
C SER A 38 9.16 13.52 12.89
N GLY A 39 9.79 14.36 12.05
CA GLY A 39 11.19 14.74 12.17
C GLY A 39 12.01 14.30 10.96
N THR A 40 13.32 14.25 11.16
CA THR A 40 14.32 13.85 10.16
C THR A 40 14.26 12.36 9.84
N SER A 41 14.83 11.96 8.70
CA SER A 41 14.94 10.55 8.32
C SER A 41 15.64 9.71 9.40
N VAL A 42 16.66 10.26 10.08
CA VAL A 42 17.39 9.58 11.16
C VAL A 42 16.49 9.34 12.37
N GLU A 43 15.70 10.34 12.78
CA GLU A 43 14.79 10.21 13.92
C GLU A 43 13.68 9.18 13.66
N VAL A 44 13.11 9.19 12.44
CA VAL A 44 12.06 8.23 12.05
C VAL A 44 12.63 6.82 11.90
N GLN A 45 13.84 6.66 11.35
CA GLN A 45 14.53 5.36 11.35
C GLN A 45 14.81 4.86 12.77
N GLY A 46 15.26 5.74 13.67
CA GLY A 46 15.45 5.42 15.08
C GLY A 46 14.14 4.97 15.76
N LEU A 47 13.02 5.63 15.45
CA LEU A 47 11.69 5.22 15.91
C LEU A 47 11.32 3.82 15.39
N ALA A 48 11.51 3.57 14.10
CA ALA A 48 11.19 2.29 13.48
C ALA A 48 12.02 1.13 14.08
N THR A 49 13.32 1.36 14.31
CA THR A 49 14.20 0.39 15.00
C THR A 49 13.73 0.08 16.43
N ARG A 50 13.31 1.10 17.20
CA ARG A 50 12.76 0.87 18.54
C ARG A 50 11.48 0.04 18.51
N TRP A 51 10.61 0.25 17.52
CA TRP A 51 9.39 -0.54 17.37
C TRP A 51 9.67 -1.98 16.94
N ARG A 52 10.63 -2.20 16.04
CA ARG A 52 11.10 -3.54 15.68
C ARG A 52 11.57 -4.31 16.91
N ALA A 53 12.42 -3.71 17.74
CA ALA A 53 12.91 -4.33 18.97
C ALA A 53 11.77 -4.67 19.96
N ARG A 54 10.75 -3.82 20.07
CA ARG A 54 9.57 -4.09 20.92
C ARG A 54 8.74 -5.27 20.41
N LEU A 55 8.54 -5.37 19.10
CA LEU A 55 7.85 -6.51 18.48
C LEU A 55 8.61 -7.81 18.71
N GLU A 56 9.92 -7.79 18.48
CA GLU A 56 10.79 -8.95 18.70
C GLU A 56 10.81 -9.40 20.17
N ALA A 57 10.88 -8.46 21.11
CA ALA A 57 10.77 -8.76 22.55
C ALA A 57 9.41 -9.36 22.95
N ALA A 58 8.36 -9.11 22.17
CA ALA A 58 7.04 -9.72 22.33
C ALA A 58 6.88 -11.04 21.58
N GLY A 59 7.95 -11.57 20.97
CA GLY A 59 7.93 -12.81 20.18
C GLY A 59 7.31 -12.64 18.79
N LEU A 60 7.15 -11.41 18.30
CA LEU A 60 6.60 -11.10 16.98
C LEU A 60 7.74 -10.78 16.01
N ARG A 61 7.98 -11.68 15.05
CA ARG A 61 9.03 -11.49 14.03
C ARG A 61 8.63 -10.42 13.02
N VAL A 62 9.52 -9.46 12.78
CA VAL A 62 9.34 -8.41 11.76
C VAL A 62 10.02 -8.83 10.46
N LEU A 63 9.23 -9.06 9.41
CA LEU A 63 9.73 -9.46 8.08
C LEU A 63 10.08 -8.28 7.17
N ARG A 64 9.44 -7.13 7.40
CA ARG A 64 9.60 -5.91 6.58
C ARG A 64 9.42 -4.68 7.44
N LEU A 65 10.23 -3.67 7.17
CA LEU A 65 10.11 -2.33 7.69
C LEU A 65 10.04 -1.36 6.51
N LYS A 66 8.93 -0.62 6.48
CA LYS A 66 8.68 0.43 5.49
C LYS A 66 8.60 1.77 6.21
N ILE A 67 9.26 2.79 5.67
CA ILE A 67 9.11 4.19 6.10
C ILE A 67 8.48 4.95 4.96
N GLU A 68 7.40 5.64 5.27
CA GLU A 68 6.57 6.34 4.31
C GLU A 68 6.47 7.81 4.72
N ALA A 69 6.63 8.68 3.72
CA ALA A 69 6.49 10.11 3.88
C ALA A 69 5.17 10.57 3.24
N ALA A 70 4.58 11.62 3.80
CA ALA A 70 3.53 12.33 3.09
C ALA A 70 4.09 12.89 1.77
N PRO A 71 3.30 12.92 0.68
CA PRO A 71 3.81 13.26 -0.65
C PRO A 71 4.22 14.74 -0.79
N TRP A 72 3.92 15.57 0.21
CA TRP A 72 4.34 16.97 0.28
C TRP A 72 5.49 17.22 1.25
N ASN A 73 6.09 16.17 1.83
CA ASN A 73 7.27 16.33 2.68
C ASN A 73 8.48 16.78 1.86
N ASP A 74 9.36 17.54 2.51
CA ASP A 74 10.65 17.92 1.94
C ASP A 74 11.47 16.67 1.55
N GLY A 75 12.10 16.72 0.39
CA GLY A 75 12.88 15.60 -0.17
C GLY A 75 12.08 14.56 -0.96
N VAL A 76 10.75 14.66 -1.01
CA VAL A 76 9.93 13.87 -1.93
C VAL A 76 10.10 14.42 -3.36
N PRO A 77 10.42 13.58 -4.37
CA PRO A 77 10.67 14.05 -5.73
C PRO A 77 9.40 14.61 -6.37
N GLU A 78 9.48 15.83 -6.92
CA GLU A 78 8.36 16.43 -7.64
C GLU A 78 8.31 15.95 -9.11
N PHE A 79 9.49 15.81 -9.73
CA PHE A 79 9.67 15.42 -11.12
C PHE A 79 10.42 14.09 -11.24
N ASP A 80 10.21 13.36 -12.34
CA ASP A 80 10.79 12.03 -12.58
C ASP A 80 12.33 12.04 -12.54
N ALA A 81 12.96 13.11 -13.00
CA ALA A 81 14.43 13.26 -12.95
C ALA A 81 15.02 13.28 -11.54
N GLN A 82 14.19 13.53 -10.51
CA GLN A 82 14.60 13.54 -9.10
C GLN A 82 14.33 12.18 -8.42
N ALA A 83 13.57 11.30 -9.07
CA ALA A 83 13.10 10.08 -8.47
C ALA A 83 14.17 8.97 -8.51
N SER A 84 14.27 8.22 -7.42
CA SER A 84 15.06 6.99 -7.40
C SER A 84 14.24 5.84 -7.97
N ALA A 85 14.87 4.99 -8.79
CA ALA A 85 14.23 3.80 -9.34
C ALA A 85 13.82 2.77 -8.27
N ASP A 86 14.47 2.81 -7.10
CA ASP A 86 14.20 1.88 -5.99
C ASP A 86 13.05 2.35 -5.10
N LEU A 87 12.76 3.65 -5.12
CA LEU A 87 11.69 4.29 -4.35
C LEU A 87 10.44 4.51 -5.21
N TYR A 88 9.31 4.76 -4.55
CA TYR A 88 8.04 4.80 -5.24
C TYR A 88 6.95 5.53 -4.47
N PHE A 89 6.00 6.08 -5.21
CA PHE A 89 4.71 6.46 -4.65
C PHE A 89 3.82 5.22 -4.54
N GLU A 90 3.11 5.12 -3.42
CA GLU A 90 2.09 4.11 -3.17
C GLU A 90 0.75 4.81 -2.95
N HIS A 91 -0.28 4.33 -3.63
CA HIS A 91 -1.64 4.82 -3.47
C HIS A 91 -2.52 3.70 -2.94
N HIS A 92 -3.30 4.00 -1.90
CA HIS A 92 -4.31 3.09 -1.36
C HIS A 92 -5.68 3.72 -1.53
N ILE A 93 -6.46 3.16 -2.44
CA ILE A 93 -7.84 3.57 -2.71
C ILE A 93 -8.77 2.61 -1.97
N LYS A 94 -9.71 3.14 -1.18
CA LYS A 94 -10.78 2.34 -0.58
C LYS A 94 -11.98 2.34 -1.52
N VAL A 95 -12.36 1.17 -2.02
CA VAL A 95 -13.49 1.00 -2.93
C VAL A 95 -14.56 0.19 -2.23
N ARG A 96 -15.81 0.67 -2.25
CA ARG A 96 -16.95 -0.05 -1.69
C ARG A 96 -17.58 -0.98 -2.73
N LEU A 97 -17.82 -2.22 -2.34
CA LEU A 97 -18.44 -3.27 -3.15
C LEU A 97 -19.55 -3.99 -2.36
N PRO A 98 -20.49 -4.69 -3.01
CA PRO A 98 -21.33 -5.68 -2.36
C PRO A 98 -20.48 -6.80 -1.74
N SER A 99 -20.81 -7.20 -0.52
CA SER A 99 -20.05 -8.23 0.22
C SER A 99 -20.14 -9.59 -0.46
N GLY A 100 -19.00 -10.26 -0.61
CA GLY A 100 -18.92 -11.63 -1.10
C GLY A 100 -19.16 -11.84 -2.61
N ASP A 101 -19.46 -10.78 -3.38
CA ASP A 101 -19.68 -10.90 -4.83
C ASP A 101 -18.36 -10.97 -5.60
N GLN A 102 -17.93 -12.20 -5.91
CA GLN A 102 -16.70 -12.46 -6.65
C GLN A 102 -16.71 -11.92 -8.09
N ARG A 103 -17.90 -11.75 -8.70
CA ARG A 103 -17.99 -11.19 -10.06
C ARG A 103 -17.64 -9.71 -10.02
N VAL A 104 -18.16 -8.99 -9.03
CA VAL A 104 -17.86 -7.57 -8.84
C VAL A 104 -16.39 -7.36 -8.47
N VAL A 105 -15.80 -8.22 -7.63
CA VAL A 105 -14.36 -8.20 -7.33
C VAL A 105 -13.52 -8.45 -8.59
N GLY A 106 -13.91 -9.41 -9.42
CA GLY A 106 -13.26 -9.69 -10.70
C GLY A 106 -13.35 -8.56 -11.72
N ALA A 107 -14.50 -7.86 -11.75
CA ALA A 107 -14.68 -6.66 -12.57
C ALA A 107 -13.74 -5.54 -12.09
N LEU A 108 -13.67 -5.27 -10.79
CA LEU A 108 -12.74 -4.28 -10.22
C LEU A 108 -11.29 -4.63 -10.56
N ALA A 109 -10.88 -5.89 -10.37
CA ALA A 109 -9.53 -6.35 -10.71
C ALA A 109 -9.21 -6.14 -12.19
N SER A 110 -10.18 -6.34 -13.09
CA SER A 110 -10.00 -6.13 -14.52
C SER A 110 -9.86 -4.63 -14.85
N THR A 111 -10.68 -3.78 -14.24
CA THR A 111 -10.63 -2.31 -14.38
C THR A 111 -9.27 -1.74 -13.98
N VAL A 112 -8.68 -2.20 -12.87
CA VAL A 112 -7.49 -1.55 -12.30
C VAL A 112 -6.16 -2.13 -12.80
N ARG A 113 -6.18 -3.32 -13.42
CA ARG A 113 -4.96 -4.05 -13.81
C ARG A 113 -4.04 -3.24 -14.74
N GLY A 114 -4.62 -2.52 -15.72
CA GLY A 114 -3.88 -1.71 -16.68
C GLY A 114 -3.22 -0.45 -16.08
N HIS A 115 -3.52 -0.13 -14.83
CA HIS A 115 -3.00 1.05 -14.14
C HIS A 115 -1.91 0.71 -13.12
N GLY A 116 -1.30 -0.48 -13.20
CA GLY A 116 -0.30 -0.91 -12.22
C GLY A 116 -0.88 -1.06 -10.81
N ALA A 117 -2.17 -1.42 -10.73
CA ALA A 117 -2.91 -1.49 -9.48
C ALA A 117 -3.60 -2.85 -9.32
N ARG A 118 -3.81 -3.26 -8.06
CA ARG A 118 -4.50 -4.52 -7.71
C ARG A 118 -5.40 -4.37 -6.48
N PRO A 119 -6.59 -5.01 -6.48
CA PRO A 119 -7.42 -5.07 -5.30
C PRO A 119 -6.88 -6.08 -4.28
N SER A 120 -7.18 -5.87 -3.00
CA SER A 120 -6.97 -6.86 -1.95
C SER A 120 -7.92 -8.05 -2.11
N ARG A 121 -7.47 -9.24 -1.72
CA ARG A 121 -8.27 -10.47 -1.68
C ARG A 121 -9.28 -10.47 -0.53
N ASN A 122 -8.93 -9.88 0.61
CA ASN A 122 -9.84 -9.75 1.74
C ASN A 122 -10.57 -8.41 1.73
N ALA A 123 -11.74 -8.39 2.36
CA ALA A 123 -12.39 -7.15 2.76
C ALA A 123 -11.56 -6.46 3.86
N ARG A 124 -11.32 -5.17 3.71
CA ARG A 124 -10.71 -4.34 4.76
C ARG A 124 -11.68 -4.18 5.93
N ARG A 125 -12.95 -3.95 5.60
CA ARG A 125 -14.04 -3.75 6.55
C ARG A 125 -15.32 -4.24 5.90
N VAL A 126 -16.07 -5.06 6.63
CA VAL A 126 -17.48 -5.31 6.31
C VAL A 126 -18.29 -4.17 6.92
N VAL A 127 -19.05 -3.48 6.08
CA VAL A 127 -19.93 -2.39 6.46
C VAL A 127 -21.33 -2.96 6.71
N ALA A 128 -22.11 -2.34 7.59
CA ALA A 128 -23.52 -2.67 7.72
C ALA A 128 -24.20 -2.55 6.34
N GLN A 129 -25.24 -3.37 6.10
CA GLN A 129 -26.01 -3.46 4.84
C GLN A 129 -25.41 -4.33 3.72
N GLY A 130 -24.49 -5.25 4.02
CA GLY A 130 -24.01 -6.21 3.02
C GLY A 130 -23.05 -5.61 1.99
N CYS A 131 -22.33 -4.57 2.38
CA CYS A 131 -21.24 -3.98 1.61
C CYS A 131 -19.90 -4.21 2.31
N GLU A 132 -18.82 -4.25 1.54
CA GLU A 132 -17.45 -4.32 2.03
C GLU A 132 -16.58 -3.26 1.37
N ASP A 133 -15.60 -2.75 2.12
CA ASP A 133 -14.55 -1.92 1.56
C ASP A 133 -13.35 -2.81 1.20
N ARG A 134 -12.82 -2.65 -0.01
CA ARG A 134 -11.56 -3.24 -0.46
C ARG A 134 -10.50 -2.19 -0.68
N PHE A 135 -9.25 -2.56 -0.49
CA PHE A 135 -8.13 -1.73 -0.91
C PHE A 135 -7.80 -2.02 -2.36
N VAL A 136 -7.60 -0.98 -3.16
CA VAL A 136 -6.87 -1.04 -4.42
C VAL A 136 -5.53 -0.35 -4.18
N THR A 137 -4.44 -1.08 -4.39
CA THR A 137 -3.08 -0.55 -4.22
C THR A 137 -2.42 -0.35 -5.57
N GLN A 138 -1.90 0.85 -5.81
CA GLN A 138 -1.10 1.21 -6.99
C GLN A 138 0.30 1.59 -6.55
N ARG A 139 1.32 1.22 -7.33
CA ARG A 139 2.70 1.65 -7.10
C ARG A 139 3.28 2.31 -8.35
N CYS A 140 3.85 3.48 -8.15
CA CYS A 140 4.48 4.29 -9.19
C CYS A 140 5.98 4.38 -8.87
N ARG A 141 6.79 3.49 -9.45
CA ARG A 141 8.24 3.41 -9.21
C ARG A 141 9.02 4.39 -10.08
N GLY A 142 10.08 4.98 -9.54
CA GLY A 142 11.02 5.79 -10.32
C GLY A 142 10.40 7.03 -10.98
N VAL A 143 9.30 7.54 -10.43
CA VAL A 143 8.62 8.73 -10.94
C VAL A 143 8.44 9.78 -9.84
N GLY A 144 8.34 11.04 -10.24
CA GLY A 144 8.03 12.15 -9.36
C GLY A 144 6.54 12.26 -9.07
N ARG A 145 6.23 13.10 -8.08
CA ARG A 145 4.87 13.34 -7.60
C ARG A 145 3.89 13.70 -8.72
N ARG A 146 4.29 14.53 -9.68
CA ARG A 146 3.40 14.96 -10.78
C ARG A 146 2.92 13.78 -11.61
N THR A 147 3.83 12.89 -11.98
CA THR A 147 3.53 11.68 -12.73
C THR A 147 2.70 10.70 -11.90
N ALA A 148 3.06 10.50 -10.62
CA ALA A 148 2.30 9.65 -9.72
C ALA A 148 0.85 10.12 -9.53
N VAL A 149 0.62 11.43 -9.37
CA VAL A 149 -0.72 12.03 -9.30
C VAL A 149 -1.49 11.79 -10.60
N GLY A 150 -0.87 12.02 -11.77
CA GLY A 150 -1.52 11.75 -13.05
C GLY A 150 -1.92 10.27 -13.22
N ARG A 151 -1.08 9.33 -12.76
CA ARG A 151 -1.40 7.89 -12.76
C ARG A 151 -2.53 7.54 -11.79
N LEU A 152 -2.58 8.18 -10.63
CA LEU A 152 -3.67 8.04 -9.67
C LEU A 152 -4.99 8.58 -10.25
N ASP A 153 -4.98 9.75 -10.86
CA ASP A 153 -6.18 10.36 -11.46
C ASP A 153 -6.76 9.47 -12.56
N ALA A 154 -5.90 8.90 -13.42
CA ALA A 154 -6.31 7.95 -14.44
C ALA A 154 -6.94 6.68 -13.84
N LEU A 155 -6.36 6.14 -12.76
CA LEU A 155 -6.91 5.00 -12.04
C LEU A 155 -8.27 5.33 -11.39
N LEU A 156 -8.39 6.49 -10.75
CA LEU A 156 -9.64 6.94 -10.13
C LEU A 156 -10.75 7.15 -11.16
N ALA A 157 -10.42 7.69 -12.34
CA ALA A 157 -11.35 7.79 -13.46
C ALA A 157 -11.85 6.40 -13.88
N ALA A 158 -10.94 5.46 -14.15
CA ALA A 158 -11.30 4.09 -14.53
C ALA A 158 -12.18 3.39 -13.49
N VAL A 159 -11.89 3.55 -12.20
CA VAL A 159 -12.70 2.98 -11.10
C VAL A 159 -14.12 3.59 -11.09
N ARG A 160 -14.24 4.90 -11.26
CA ARG A 160 -15.54 5.59 -11.29
C ARG A 160 -16.35 5.24 -12.54
N ASP A 161 -15.71 5.20 -13.69
CA ASP A 161 -16.33 4.81 -14.97
C ASP A 161 -16.77 3.34 -14.97
N GLY A 162 -16.07 2.49 -14.20
CA GLY A 162 -16.49 1.12 -13.89
C GLY A 162 -17.69 1.01 -12.94
N GLY A 163 -18.24 2.14 -12.46
CA GLY A 163 -19.39 2.19 -11.57
C GLY A 163 -19.07 1.92 -10.09
N PHE A 164 -17.79 1.95 -9.71
CA PHE A 164 -17.37 1.67 -8.34
C PHE A 164 -17.31 2.95 -7.48
N GLU A 165 -17.75 2.85 -6.22
CA GLU A 165 -17.69 3.96 -5.27
C GLU A 165 -16.32 4.03 -4.59
N VAL A 166 -15.61 5.14 -4.81
CA VAL A 166 -14.37 5.47 -4.07
C VAL A 166 -14.72 6.16 -2.77
N ARG A 167 -14.32 5.56 -1.65
CA ARG A 167 -14.60 6.05 -0.29
C ARG A 167 -13.50 6.93 0.27
N ASP A 168 -12.25 6.63 -0.08
CA ASP A 168 -11.08 7.29 0.48
C ASP A 168 -9.85 7.02 -0.39
N VAL A 169 -8.87 7.92 -0.34
CA VAL A 169 -7.60 7.79 -1.06
C VAL A 169 -6.47 8.24 -0.14
N CYS A 170 -5.50 7.35 0.07
CA CYS A 170 -4.24 7.67 0.73
C CYS A 170 -3.12 7.65 -0.31
N THR A 171 -2.23 8.62 -0.26
CA THR A 171 -1.02 8.67 -1.10
C THR A 171 0.17 8.89 -0.20
N GLU A 172 1.19 8.07 -0.39
CA GLU A 172 2.41 8.03 0.41
C GLU A 172 3.62 7.85 -0.51
N TYR A 173 4.78 8.36 -0.11
CA TYR A 173 6.05 8.12 -0.79
C TYR A 173 6.93 7.23 0.08
N VAL A 174 7.31 6.06 -0.44
CA VAL A 174 8.14 5.10 0.28
C VAL A 174 9.59 5.55 0.19
N VAL A 175 10.16 5.94 1.33
CA VAL A 175 11.55 6.43 1.43
C VAL A 175 12.51 5.34 1.90
N PHE A 176 11.99 4.27 2.49
CA PHE A 176 12.77 3.11 2.91
C PHE A 176 11.88 1.86 2.90
N ASP A 177 12.41 0.76 2.38
CA ASP A 177 11.78 -0.55 2.38
C ASP A 177 12.86 -1.64 2.31
N ASP A 178 13.04 -2.40 3.39
CA ASP A 178 14.08 -3.43 3.48
C ASP A 178 13.68 -4.79 2.88
N ALA A 179 12.41 -4.97 2.49
CA ALA A 179 11.92 -6.26 2.04
C ALA A 179 10.87 -6.15 0.91
N ALA A 180 11.14 -5.28 -0.07
CA ALA A 180 10.32 -5.15 -1.28
C ALA A 180 10.10 -6.48 -2.03
N HIS A 181 11.01 -7.44 -1.87
CA HIS A 181 10.90 -8.78 -2.47
C HIS A 181 9.72 -9.60 -1.95
N LEU A 182 9.12 -9.26 -0.80
CA LEU A 182 7.90 -9.94 -0.31
C LEU A 182 6.70 -9.74 -1.23
N ASP A 183 6.76 -8.74 -2.12
CA ASP A 183 5.75 -8.48 -3.13
C ASP A 183 5.98 -9.28 -4.43
N ALA A 184 6.96 -10.19 -4.46
CA ALA A 184 7.27 -11.00 -5.62
C ALA A 184 6.05 -11.81 -6.10
N GLY A 185 5.72 -11.66 -7.38
CA GLY A 185 4.55 -12.29 -8.00
C GLY A 185 3.22 -11.56 -7.74
N TRP A 186 3.22 -10.43 -7.04
CA TRP A 186 2.02 -9.63 -6.84
C TRP A 186 1.84 -8.54 -7.90
N LEU A 187 2.56 -7.43 -7.77
CA LEU A 187 2.65 -6.39 -8.79
C LEU A 187 3.88 -6.66 -9.65
N GLU A 188 3.66 -6.84 -10.95
CA GLU A 188 4.75 -6.89 -11.92
C GLU A 188 5.52 -5.58 -11.83
N ARG A 189 6.86 -5.64 -11.74
CA ARG A 189 7.66 -4.44 -11.98
C ARG A 189 7.40 -4.08 -13.43
N GLU A 190 6.82 -2.90 -13.68
CA GLU A 190 6.83 -2.32 -15.03
C GLU A 190 8.28 -2.37 -15.51
N LEU A 191 8.57 -3.26 -16.45
CA LEU A 191 9.80 -3.18 -17.21
C LEU A 191 9.64 -1.89 -18.01
N VAL A 192 10.46 -0.89 -17.67
CA VAL A 192 10.64 0.27 -18.55
C VAL A 192 11.18 -0.30 -19.85
N ILE A 193 10.29 -0.49 -20.83
CA ILE A 193 10.71 -0.67 -22.22
C ILE A 193 11.26 0.70 -22.59
N GLY A 194 12.58 0.87 -22.45
CA GLY A 194 13.25 2.07 -22.90
C GLY A 194 12.87 2.27 -24.36
N SER A 195 12.21 3.38 -24.66
CA SER A 195 12.04 3.85 -26.01
C SER A 195 13.44 4.12 -26.55
N ALA A 196 13.97 3.15 -27.29
CA ALA A 196 15.08 3.39 -28.19
C ALA A 196 14.56 4.33 -29.28
N GLN A 197 14.94 5.61 -29.20
CA GLN A 197 15.14 6.49 -30.34
C GLN A 197 16.38 7.34 -30.09
#